data_AF-A0A928DW71-F1
#
_entry.id   AF-A0A928DW71-F1
#
_cell.length_a   1.000
_cell.length_b   1.000
_cell.length_c   1.000
_cell.angle_alpha   90.00
_cell.angle_beta   90.00
_cell.angle_gamma   90.00
#
_symmetry.space_group_name_H-M   'P 1'
#
loop_
_entity.id
_entity.type
_entity.pdbx_description
1 polymer ?
#
loop_
_entity_poly.entity_id
_entity_poly.type
_entity_poly.pdbx_seq_one_letter_code
_entity_poly.pdbx_strand_id
1 'polypeptide(L)'
;MKAHNRPICFSRVKSIFSPRFPIFLGIGAAILLNGCEKPKAPPMAGSVQAPGVEVTEVKIQTTEIPASEAAQLVEHLQKAYAREYGASVKYEKWGEKAEKEGWKRAAALFRAISHSEKVHADNHAAALKVLGAAPIANIAVPEAGTLEEMFQNALENERETVENFYPELITGLKKLKNHETLLKNFESAKINDGQHAKLYESAVKDPKKWNDEGGDFTVCLICGEIMEGTPPANCPKCGSAKEKFKTFSGK
;
A
#
# COMPACT_ATOMS: atom_id res chain seq x y z
N MET A 1 -18.19 20.64 44.36
CA MET A 1 -17.58 19.37 43.95
C MET A 1 -16.24 19.68 43.30
N LYS A 2 -15.13 19.40 43.98
CA LYS A 2 -13.77 19.74 43.52
C LYS A 2 -13.14 18.51 42.86
N ALA A 3 -12.65 18.70 41.63
CA ALA A 3 -11.90 17.70 40.89
C ALA A 3 -10.48 17.58 41.46
N HIS A 4 -10.05 16.35 41.78
CA HIS A 4 -8.67 16.06 42.16
C HIS A 4 -7.91 15.55 40.93
N ASN A 5 -6.96 16.37 40.49
CA ASN A 5 -5.95 16.04 39.49
C ASN A 5 -4.86 15.17 40.16
N ARG A 6 -4.51 14.01 39.58
CA ARG A 6 -3.35 13.20 40.04
C ARG A 6 -2.23 13.24 39.00
N PRO A 7 -0.96 13.40 39.41
CA PRO A 7 0.17 13.56 38.50
C PRO A 7 0.66 12.22 37.93
N ILE A 8 1.12 12.26 36.68
CA ILE A 8 1.76 11.15 35.95
C ILE A 8 3.23 11.09 36.34
N CYS A 9 3.69 9.91 36.78
CA CYS A 9 5.07 9.66 37.18
C CYS A 9 5.88 9.14 35.98
N PHE A 10 6.92 9.88 35.56
CA PHE A 10 7.92 9.42 34.61
C PHE A 10 9.00 8.59 35.32
N SER A 11 9.20 7.34 34.91
CA SER A 11 10.31 6.51 35.37
C SER A 11 11.46 6.55 34.37
N ARG A 12 12.53 7.22 34.79
CA ARG A 12 13.82 7.37 34.09
C ARG A 12 14.65 6.11 34.32
N VAL A 13 14.93 5.33 33.27
CA VAL A 13 15.82 4.17 33.35
C VAL A 13 17.27 4.66 33.36
N LYS A 14 18.01 4.37 34.44
CA LYS A 14 19.47 4.48 34.48
C LYS A 14 20.08 3.08 34.53
N SER A 15 20.91 2.80 33.54
CA SER A 15 21.85 1.68 33.45
C SER A 15 22.92 1.79 34.54
N ILE A 16 23.19 0.70 35.28
CA ILE A 16 24.48 0.46 35.95
C ILE A 16 24.80 -1.06 35.98
N PHE A 17 26.04 -1.32 35.57
CA PHE A 17 26.95 -2.46 35.66
C PHE A 17 26.79 -3.53 36.79
N SER A 18 27.11 -4.77 36.40
CA SER A 18 27.54 -5.98 37.18
C SER A 18 28.90 -5.73 37.92
N PRO A 19 29.42 -6.52 38.92
CA PRO A 19 29.35 -8.00 38.99
C PRO A 19 29.41 -8.74 40.37
N ARG A 20 29.35 -10.08 40.24
CA ARG A 20 29.89 -11.19 41.10
C ARG A 20 29.04 -11.79 42.24
N PHE A 21 28.78 -13.10 42.05
CA PHE A 21 28.31 -14.17 42.94
C PHE A 21 29.16 -14.34 44.22
N PRO A 22 28.63 -14.90 45.35
CA PRO A 22 28.36 -16.35 45.45
C PRO A 22 27.12 -16.82 46.24
N ILE A 23 26.60 -17.98 45.77
CA ILE A 23 25.99 -19.15 46.44
C ILE A 23 25.47 -18.98 47.88
N PHE A 24 24.16 -19.17 48.08
CA PHE A 24 23.62 -19.79 49.30
C PHE A 24 22.30 -20.56 49.04
N LEU A 25 22.14 -21.60 49.86
CA LEU A 25 21.14 -22.67 49.87
C LEU A 25 19.67 -22.23 49.74
N GLY A 26 18.89 -23.09 49.10
CA GLY A 26 17.46 -22.92 48.87
C GLY A 26 16.58 -23.01 50.10
N ILE A 27 15.48 -22.26 50.03
CA ILE A 27 14.21 -22.50 50.71
C ILE A 27 13.13 -22.18 49.68
N GLY A 28 12.37 -23.19 49.26
CA GLY A 28 11.24 -23.02 48.35
C GLY A 28 10.06 -22.37 49.07
N ALA A 29 9.69 -21.17 48.63
CA ALA A 29 8.43 -20.53 49.00
C ALA A 29 7.50 -20.54 47.77
N ALA A 30 6.44 -21.35 47.83
CA ALA A 30 5.37 -21.37 46.85
C ALA A 30 4.52 -20.10 47.01
N ILE A 31 4.63 -19.17 46.07
CA ILE A 31 3.76 -17.99 45.98
C ILE A 31 2.56 -18.37 45.09
N LEU A 32 1.39 -18.47 45.72
CA LEU A 32 0.10 -18.54 45.03
C LEU A 32 -0.20 -17.19 44.38
N LEU A 33 -0.05 -17.10 43.06
CA LEU A 33 -0.53 -15.96 42.28
C LEU A 33 -2.04 -16.14 42.04
N ASN A 34 -2.84 -15.41 42.80
CA ASN A 34 -4.25 -15.17 42.51
C ASN A 34 -4.39 -14.48 41.15
N GLY A 35 -5.39 -14.93 40.39
CA GLY A 35 -5.59 -14.60 38.99
C GLY A 35 -5.80 -13.11 38.68
N CYS A 36 -5.16 -12.67 37.60
CA CYS A 36 -5.54 -11.47 36.88
C CYS A 36 -6.69 -11.80 35.91
N GLU A 37 -7.89 -11.28 36.17
CA GLU A 37 -8.97 -11.23 35.18
C GLU A 37 -8.58 -10.27 34.04
N LYS A 38 -8.78 -10.74 32.80
CA LYS A 38 -8.62 -9.93 31.58
C LYS A 38 -9.77 -8.92 31.47
N PRO A 39 -9.52 -7.66 31.07
CA PRO A 39 -10.59 -6.69 30.86
C PRO A 39 -11.48 -7.10 29.67
N LYS A 40 -12.80 -7.04 29.88
CA LYS A 40 -13.83 -7.22 28.84
C LYS A 40 -13.74 -6.09 27.83
N ALA A 41 -13.70 -6.44 26.54
CA ALA A 41 -13.81 -5.49 25.44
C ALA A 41 -15.21 -4.85 25.41
N PRO A 42 -15.32 -3.54 25.09
CA PRO A 42 -16.60 -2.88 24.93
C PRO A 42 -17.33 -3.33 23.64
N PRO A 43 -18.66 -3.19 23.58
CA PRO A 43 -19.45 -3.66 22.44
C PRO A 43 -19.15 -2.83 21.18
N MET A 44 -18.84 -3.54 20.10
CA MET A 44 -18.65 -2.96 18.76
C MET A 44 -19.98 -2.38 18.27
N ALA A 45 -20.03 -1.05 18.13
CA ALA A 45 -21.12 -0.35 17.51
C ALA A 45 -21.05 -0.48 15.98
N GLY A 46 -22.17 -0.90 15.39
CA GLY A 46 -22.66 -0.60 14.03
C GLY A 46 -21.65 -0.56 12.88
N SER A 47 -21.56 -1.64 12.12
CA SER A 47 -21.02 -1.63 10.76
C SER A 47 -21.92 -0.80 9.83
N VAL A 48 -21.45 0.34 9.36
CA VAL A 48 -22.06 1.06 8.24
C VAL A 48 -21.63 0.36 6.95
N GLN A 49 -22.59 -0.19 6.21
CA GLN A 49 -22.36 -0.76 4.88
C GLN A 49 -22.02 0.37 3.89
N ALA A 50 -20.85 0.27 3.25
CA ALA A 50 -20.57 1.04 2.04
C ALA A 50 -21.42 0.50 0.87
N PRO A 51 -21.92 1.36 -0.03
CA PRO A 51 -22.78 0.94 -1.14
C PRO A 51 -22.03 0.02 -2.10
N GLY A 52 -22.68 -1.09 -2.46
CA GLY A 52 -22.14 -2.13 -3.33
C GLY A 52 -21.78 -1.60 -4.70
N VAL A 53 -20.50 -1.70 -5.05
CA VAL A 53 -20.05 -1.73 -6.43
C VAL A 53 -20.18 -3.19 -6.88
N GLU A 54 -20.98 -3.42 -7.90
CA GLU A 54 -21.13 -4.71 -8.55
C GLU A 54 -19.77 -5.10 -9.16
N VAL A 55 -19.08 -5.99 -8.46
CA VAL A 55 -17.81 -6.57 -8.91
C VAL A 55 -18.20 -7.55 -10.01
N THR A 56 -17.79 -7.28 -11.26
CA THR A 56 -17.87 -8.26 -12.34
C THR A 56 -17.13 -9.50 -11.89
N GLU A 57 -17.88 -10.57 -11.66
CA GLU A 57 -17.44 -11.85 -11.15
C GLU A 57 -16.34 -12.41 -12.06
N VAL A 58 -15.09 -12.40 -11.59
CA VAL A 58 -13.98 -13.05 -12.28
C VAL A 58 -14.16 -14.55 -12.12
N LYS A 59 -14.86 -15.19 -13.05
CA LYS A 59 -14.96 -16.66 -13.15
C LYS A 59 -13.60 -17.22 -13.57
N ILE A 60 -12.76 -17.53 -12.59
CA ILE A 60 -11.65 -18.48 -12.79
C ILE A 60 -12.22 -19.85 -12.48
N GLN A 61 -12.29 -20.73 -13.48
CA GLN A 61 -12.67 -22.13 -13.27
C GLN A 61 -11.54 -22.82 -12.51
N THR A 62 -11.66 -22.89 -11.19
CA THR A 62 -10.64 -23.45 -10.29
C THR A 62 -10.53 -24.97 -10.34
N THR A 63 -11.39 -25.66 -11.09
CA THR A 63 -11.47 -27.13 -11.14
C THR A 63 -10.54 -27.80 -12.17
N GLU A 64 -9.80 -27.04 -12.98
CA GLU A 64 -8.98 -27.61 -14.07
C GLU A 64 -7.47 -27.29 -13.99
N ILE A 65 -7.02 -26.53 -12.99
CA ILE A 65 -5.61 -26.10 -12.91
C ILE A 65 -4.80 -27.07 -12.04
N PRO A 66 -3.66 -27.62 -12.52
CA PRO A 66 -2.76 -28.41 -11.69
C PRO A 66 -2.34 -27.62 -10.43
N ALA A 67 -2.29 -28.29 -9.28
CA ALA A 67 -1.97 -27.63 -8.00
C ALA A 67 -0.62 -26.86 -8.03
N SER A 68 0.35 -27.34 -8.81
CA SER A 68 1.64 -26.67 -9.02
C SER A 68 1.54 -25.38 -9.85
N GLU A 69 0.65 -25.31 -10.83
CA GLU A 69 0.39 -24.08 -11.59
C GLU A 69 -0.40 -23.08 -10.73
N ALA A 70 -1.41 -23.55 -9.98
CA ALA A 70 -2.15 -22.71 -9.04
C ALA A 70 -1.24 -22.08 -7.98
N ALA A 71 -0.29 -22.85 -7.44
CA ALA A 71 0.71 -22.34 -6.50
C ALA A 71 1.60 -21.24 -7.11
N GLN A 72 2.03 -21.40 -8.36
CA GLN A 72 2.82 -20.38 -9.07
C GLN A 72 2.01 -19.12 -9.36
N LEU A 73 0.72 -19.25 -9.74
CA LEU A 73 -0.18 -18.10 -9.89
C LEU A 73 -0.30 -17.30 -8.60
N VAL A 74 -0.49 -17.99 -7.48
CA VAL A 74 -0.54 -17.37 -6.15
C VAL A 74 0.78 -16.67 -5.82
N GLU A 75 1.93 -17.30 -6.10
CA GLU A 75 3.24 -16.69 -5.85
C GLU A 75 3.44 -15.39 -6.63
N HIS A 76 3.16 -15.38 -7.94
CA HIS A 76 3.27 -14.19 -8.77
C HIS A 76 2.34 -13.07 -8.29
N LEU A 77 1.12 -13.43 -7.91
CA LEU A 77 0.15 -12.49 -7.36
C LEU A 77 0.58 -11.92 -6.00
N GLN A 78 1.15 -12.72 -5.11
CA GLN A 78 1.65 -12.22 -3.81
C GLN A 78 2.82 -11.25 -4.01
N LYS A 79 3.74 -11.56 -4.94
CA LYS A 79 4.83 -10.66 -5.30
C LYS A 79 4.29 -9.32 -5.78
N ALA A 80 3.37 -9.34 -6.74
CA ALA A 80 2.74 -8.13 -7.27
C ALA A 80 2.00 -7.35 -6.19
N TYR A 81 1.11 -8.02 -5.43
CA TYR A 81 0.38 -7.39 -4.32
C TYR A 81 1.32 -6.71 -3.31
N ALA A 82 2.37 -7.40 -2.85
CA ALA A 82 3.27 -6.85 -1.85
C ALA A 82 4.05 -5.63 -2.37
N ARG A 83 4.43 -5.63 -3.65
CA ARG A 83 5.10 -4.49 -4.28
C ARG A 83 4.15 -3.29 -4.37
N GLU A 84 2.99 -3.48 -4.99
CA GLU A 84 2.02 -2.40 -5.22
C GLU A 84 1.50 -1.82 -3.90
N TYR A 85 1.19 -2.68 -2.94
CA TYR A 85 0.77 -2.22 -1.62
C TYR A 85 1.90 -1.47 -0.90
N GLY A 86 3.15 -1.94 -1.03
CA GLY A 86 4.32 -1.24 -0.50
C GLY A 86 4.51 0.15 -1.11
N ALA A 87 4.38 0.26 -2.43
CA ALA A 87 4.46 1.53 -3.15
C ALA A 87 3.33 2.48 -2.73
N SER A 88 2.10 1.98 -2.64
CA SER A 88 0.94 2.74 -2.14
C SER A 88 1.20 3.34 -0.76
N VAL A 89 1.62 2.51 0.22
CA VAL A 89 1.89 2.99 1.58
C VAL A 89 3.07 3.96 1.62
N LYS A 90 4.12 3.71 0.83
CA LYS A 90 5.29 4.61 0.72
C LYS A 90 4.87 5.99 0.22
N TYR A 91 4.17 6.04 -0.90
CA TYR A 91 3.76 7.31 -1.51
C TYR A 91 2.73 8.06 -0.68
N GLU A 92 1.84 7.38 0.05
CA GLU A 92 0.93 8.07 0.97
C GLU A 92 1.71 8.84 2.05
N LYS A 93 2.68 8.17 2.70
CA LYS A 93 3.52 8.81 3.72
C LYS A 93 4.35 9.97 3.17
N TRP A 94 4.83 9.86 1.94
CA TRP A 94 5.58 10.93 1.29
C TRP A 94 4.68 12.09 0.88
N GLY A 95 3.44 11.81 0.47
CA GLY A 95 2.41 12.82 0.27
C GLY A 95 2.09 13.59 1.55
N GLU A 96 1.96 12.90 2.69
CA GLU A 96 1.79 13.55 4.00
C GLU A 96 2.97 14.47 4.36
N LYS A 97 4.20 14.05 4.11
CA LYS A 97 5.38 14.90 4.36
C LYS A 97 5.40 16.10 3.43
N ALA A 98 5.15 15.88 2.14
CA ALA A 98 5.13 16.95 1.15
C ALA A 98 4.08 18.01 1.49
N GLU A 99 2.92 17.60 1.99
CA GLU A 99 1.90 18.54 2.48
C GLU A 99 2.38 19.32 3.72
N LYS A 100 2.99 18.64 4.69
CA LYS A 100 3.52 19.28 5.91
C LYS A 100 4.62 20.32 5.60
N GLU A 101 5.37 20.12 4.52
CA GLU A 101 6.44 21.01 4.07
C GLU A 101 5.98 22.05 3.04
N GLY A 102 4.69 22.04 2.68
CA GLY A 102 4.06 23.03 1.81
C GLY A 102 4.18 22.77 0.30
N TRP A 103 4.70 21.61 -0.11
CA TRP A 103 4.82 21.21 -1.52
C TRP A 103 3.49 20.63 -2.03
N LYS A 104 2.49 21.51 -2.21
CA LYS A 104 1.09 21.08 -2.42
C LYS A 104 0.91 20.21 -3.67
N ARG A 105 1.48 20.62 -4.81
CA ARG A 105 1.39 19.82 -6.05
C ARG A 105 2.14 18.49 -5.93
N ALA A 106 3.30 18.48 -5.27
CA ALA A 106 4.01 17.23 -4.96
C ALA A 106 3.17 16.29 -4.08
N ALA A 107 2.53 16.82 -3.04
CA ALA A 107 1.65 16.06 -2.16
C ALA A 107 0.47 15.44 -2.93
N ALA A 108 -0.13 16.21 -3.84
CA ALA A 108 -1.20 15.73 -4.73
C ALA A 108 -0.71 14.60 -5.65
N LEU A 109 0.49 14.74 -6.24
CA LEU A 109 1.10 13.69 -7.07
C LEU A 109 1.31 12.40 -6.28
N PHE A 110 1.99 12.48 -5.13
CA PHE A 110 2.28 11.31 -4.32
C PHE A 110 1.00 10.59 -3.88
N ARG A 111 -0.03 11.33 -3.47
CA ARG A 111 -1.33 10.74 -3.10
C ARG A 111 -2.08 10.15 -4.28
N ALA A 112 -2.01 10.78 -5.45
CA ALA A 112 -2.64 10.25 -6.65
C ALA A 112 -1.98 8.94 -7.08
N ILE A 113 -0.65 8.89 -7.14
CA ILE A 113 0.08 7.67 -7.48
C ILE A 113 -0.10 6.61 -6.38
N SER A 114 -0.04 6.99 -5.09
CA SER A 114 -0.37 6.09 -3.97
C SER A 114 -1.72 5.39 -4.17
N HIS A 115 -2.72 6.15 -4.62
CA HIS A 115 -4.04 5.61 -4.87
C HIS A 115 -4.10 4.72 -6.11
N SER A 116 -3.36 5.06 -7.16
CA SER A 116 -3.20 4.20 -8.34
C SER A 116 -2.59 2.85 -7.96
N GLU A 117 -1.48 2.84 -7.21
CA GLU A 117 -0.86 1.58 -6.75
C GLU A 117 -1.78 0.80 -5.82
N LYS A 118 -2.62 1.49 -5.05
CA LYS A 118 -3.65 0.82 -4.26
C LYS A 118 -4.66 0.10 -5.14
N VAL A 119 -5.06 0.68 -6.27
CA VAL A 119 -5.95 0.01 -7.24
C VAL A 119 -5.27 -1.22 -7.83
N HIS A 120 -3.98 -1.15 -8.18
CA HIS A 120 -3.21 -2.31 -8.63
C HIS A 120 -3.16 -3.41 -7.55
N ALA A 121 -2.81 -3.04 -6.31
CA ALA A 121 -2.78 -3.95 -5.18
C ALA A 121 -4.16 -4.60 -4.91
N ASP A 122 -5.24 -3.82 -4.93
CA ASP A 122 -6.59 -4.32 -4.70
C ASP A 122 -7.01 -5.31 -5.81
N ASN A 123 -6.63 -5.07 -7.06
CA ASN A 123 -6.88 -5.98 -8.17
C ASN A 123 -6.11 -7.31 -8.02
N HIS A 124 -4.85 -7.27 -7.58
CA HIS A 124 -4.08 -8.48 -7.25
C HIS A 124 -4.66 -9.22 -6.05
N ALA A 125 -5.05 -8.49 -4.99
CA ALA A 125 -5.69 -9.05 -3.82
C ALA A 125 -7.02 -9.74 -4.15
N ALA A 126 -7.81 -9.18 -5.07
CA ALA A 126 -9.04 -9.82 -5.54
C ALA A 126 -8.75 -11.13 -6.26
N ALA A 127 -7.74 -11.17 -7.13
CA ALA A 127 -7.33 -12.40 -7.81
C ALA A 127 -6.80 -13.46 -6.82
N LEU A 128 -6.04 -13.07 -5.79
CA LEU A 128 -5.61 -13.99 -4.72
C LEU A 128 -6.80 -14.63 -4.02
N LYS A 129 -7.83 -13.84 -3.68
CA LYS A 129 -9.03 -14.34 -3.02
C LYS A 129 -9.78 -15.37 -3.88
N VAL A 130 -9.86 -15.14 -5.18
CA VAL A 130 -10.47 -16.10 -6.13
C VAL A 130 -9.71 -17.43 -6.13
N LEU A 131 -8.39 -17.39 -5.97
CA LEU A 131 -7.54 -18.58 -5.85
C LEU A 131 -7.51 -19.17 -4.42
N GLY A 132 -8.32 -18.64 -3.49
CA GLY A 132 -8.37 -19.11 -2.09
C GLY A 132 -7.17 -18.69 -1.23
N ALA A 133 -6.37 -17.72 -1.69
CA ALA A 133 -5.23 -17.19 -0.97
C ALA A 133 -5.54 -15.82 -0.33
N ALA A 134 -5.03 -15.58 0.88
CA ALA A 134 -5.10 -14.27 1.52
C ALA A 134 -3.93 -13.39 1.05
N PRO A 135 -4.15 -12.11 0.70
CA PRO A 135 -3.06 -11.20 0.35
C PRO A 135 -2.19 -10.88 1.58
N ILE A 136 -0.87 -11.03 1.43
CA ILE A 136 0.10 -10.82 2.52
C ILE A 136 1.21 -9.91 2.04
N ALA A 137 1.50 -8.86 2.81
CA ALA A 137 2.59 -7.94 2.51
C ALA A 137 3.28 -7.49 3.80
N ASN A 138 4.60 -7.65 3.85
CA ASN A 138 5.44 -7.11 4.92
C ASN A 138 6.09 -5.83 4.39
N ILE A 139 5.57 -4.67 4.80
CA ILE A 139 6.00 -3.39 4.25
C ILE A 139 6.99 -2.70 5.19
N ALA A 140 8.20 -2.48 4.69
CA ALA A 140 9.13 -1.53 5.26
C ALA A 140 9.08 -0.26 4.41
N VAL A 141 8.61 0.84 4.99
CA VAL A 141 8.60 2.14 4.30
C VAL A 141 9.88 2.88 4.66
N PRO A 142 10.74 3.24 3.69
CA PRO A 142 11.90 4.07 3.97
C PRO A 142 11.48 5.42 4.55
N GLU A 143 12.30 5.97 5.43
CA GLU A 143 12.11 7.33 5.92
C GLU A 143 12.15 8.30 4.74
N ALA A 144 11.30 9.32 4.80
CA ALA A 144 11.14 10.28 3.72
C ALA A 144 12.23 11.36 3.82
N GLY A 145 13.02 11.53 2.75
CA GLY A 145 14.12 12.50 2.64
C GLY A 145 13.68 13.88 2.16
N THR A 146 14.59 14.60 1.48
CA THR A 146 14.25 15.83 0.74
C THR A 146 13.24 15.55 -0.39
N LEU A 147 12.60 16.59 -0.93
CA LEU A 147 11.65 16.42 -2.03
C LEU A 147 12.30 15.75 -3.25
N GLU A 148 13.51 16.19 -3.59
CA GLU A 148 14.30 15.66 -4.70
C GLU A 148 14.65 14.19 -4.48
N GLU A 149 15.05 13.80 -3.26
CA GLU A 149 15.33 12.40 -2.92
C GLU A 149 14.07 11.53 -3.02
N MET A 150 12.92 12.04 -2.57
CA MET A 150 11.65 11.31 -2.69
C MET A 150 11.25 11.12 -4.15
N PHE A 151 11.37 12.14 -5.00
CA PHE A 151 11.07 12.01 -6.43
C PHE A 151 12.04 11.07 -7.14
N GLN A 152 13.34 11.14 -6.83
CA GLN A 152 14.34 10.26 -7.43
C GLN A 152 14.08 8.79 -7.05
N ASN A 153 13.81 8.52 -5.76
CA ASN A 153 13.50 7.16 -5.32
C ASN A 153 12.18 6.65 -5.90
N ALA A 154 11.17 7.51 -6.01
CA ALA A 154 9.90 7.12 -6.63
C ALA A 154 10.09 6.77 -8.11
N LEU A 155 10.85 7.59 -8.86
CA LEU A 155 11.20 7.31 -10.26
C LEU A 155 11.93 5.98 -10.41
N GLU A 156 12.94 5.72 -9.57
CA GLU A 156 13.70 4.46 -9.59
C GLU A 156 12.80 3.26 -9.26
N ASN A 157 11.90 3.42 -8.29
CA ASN A 157 10.92 2.38 -7.95
C ASN A 157 10.02 2.06 -9.16
N GLU A 158 9.46 3.07 -9.82
CA GLU A 158 8.59 2.86 -10.97
C GLU A 158 9.34 2.30 -12.19
N ARG A 159 10.57 2.76 -12.44
CA ARG A 159 11.41 2.18 -13.50
C ARG A 159 11.70 0.70 -13.25
N GLU A 160 12.11 0.35 -12.03
CA GLU A 160 12.34 -1.05 -11.67
C GLU A 160 11.05 -1.89 -11.81
N THR A 161 9.89 -1.31 -11.44
CA THR A 161 8.58 -1.95 -11.61
C THR A 161 8.30 -2.27 -13.09
N VAL A 162 8.53 -1.29 -13.97
CA VAL A 162 8.16 -1.34 -15.39
C VAL A 162 9.16 -2.11 -16.25
N GLU A 163 10.46 -1.98 -15.94
CA GLU A 163 11.56 -2.50 -16.76
C GLU A 163 11.93 -3.94 -16.39
N ASN A 164 11.79 -4.30 -15.11
CA ASN A 164 12.26 -5.59 -14.61
C ASN A 164 11.14 -6.41 -13.95
N PHE A 165 10.49 -5.86 -12.92
CA PHE A 165 9.56 -6.60 -12.07
C PHE A 165 8.35 -7.18 -12.82
N TYR A 166 7.53 -6.32 -13.46
CA TYR A 166 6.37 -6.83 -14.21
C TYR A 166 6.77 -7.69 -15.40
N PRO A 167 7.78 -7.34 -16.22
CA PRO A 167 8.27 -8.21 -17.29
C PRO A 167 8.63 -9.64 -16.82
N GLU A 168 9.28 -9.78 -15.66
CA GLU A 168 9.56 -11.09 -15.07
C GLU A 168 8.27 -11.86 -14.77
N LEU A 169 7.33 -11.24 -14.04
CA LEU A 169 6.08 -11.89 -13.64
C LEU A 169 5.20 -12.23 -14.85
N ILE A 170 5.11 -11.33 -15.83
CA ILE A 170 4.39 -11.55 -17.11
C ILE A 170 4.99 -12.73 -17.86
N THR A 171 6.33 -12.84 -17.90
CA THR A 171 7.02 -13.97 -18.53
C THR A 171 6.76 -15.28 -17.80
N GLY A 172 6.69 -15.24 -16.46
CA GLY A 172 6.29 -16.39 -15.64
C GLY A 172 4.85 -16.81 -15.93
N LEU A 173 3.91 -15.88 -15.88
CA LEU A 173 2.49 -16.11 -16.14
C LEU A 173 2.24 -16.74 -17.50
N LYS A 174 2.89 -16.25 -18.56
CA LYS A 174 2.75 -16.78 -19.95
C LYS A 174 3.08 -18.27 -20.10
N LYS A 175 3.75 -18.90 -19.12
CA LYS A 175 4.07 -20.33 -19.10
C LYS A 175 2.97 -21.19 -18.46
N LEU A 176 1.98 -20.57 -17.83
CA LEU A 176 0.90 -21.23 -17.10
C LEU A 176 -0.37 -21.31 -17.98
N LYS A 177 -1.43 -21.96 -17.52
CA LYS A 177 -2.72 -22.03 -18.24
C LYS A 177 -3.82 -21.24 -17.51
N ASN A 178 -4.93 -20.95 -18.20
CA ASN A 178 -6.15 -20.35 -17.64
C ASN A 178 -5.90 -19.03 -16.86
N HIS A 179 -5.03 -18.18 -17.41
CA HIS A 179 -4.53 -16.98 -16.73
C HIS A 179 -4.68 -15.72 -17.59
N GLU A 180 -5.47 -15.75 -18.68
CA GLU A 180 -5.55 -14.67 -19.67
C GLU A 180 -6.03 -13.35 -19.05
N THR A 181 -7.03 -13.40 -18.18
CA THR A 181 -7.52 -12.23 -17.44
C THR A 181 -6.47 -11.70 -16.47
N LEU A 182 -5.73 -12.61 -15.81
CA LEU A 182 -4.67 -12.25 -14.89
C LEU A 182 -3.49 -11.60 -15.62
N LEU A 183 -3.10 -12.14 -16.77
CA LEU A 183 -2.06 -11.59 -17.63
C LEU A 183 -2.38 -10.16 -18.05
N LYS A 184 -3.62 -9.92 -18.48
CA LYS A 184 -4.09 -8.57 -18.84
C LYS A 184 -4.03 -7.61 -17.66
N ASN A 185 -4.33 -8.06 -16.45
CA ASN A 185 -4.22 -7.23 -15.24
C ASN A 185 -2.76 -6.81 -15.00
N PHE A 186 -1.80 -7.74 -15.12
CA PHE A 186 -0.37 -7.44 -14.96
C PHE A 186 0.16 -6.53 -16.07
N GLU A 187 -0.23 -6.77 -17.32
CA GLU A 187 0.14 -5.92 -18.45
C GLU A 187 -0.46 -4.51 -18.31
N SER A 188 -1.70 -4.41 -17.78
CA SER A 188 -2.33 -3.12 -17.53
C SER A 188 -1.63 -2.34 -16.42
N ALA A 189 -1.32 -2.98 -15.27
CA ALA A 189 -0.60 -2.34 -14.16
C ALA A 189 0.76 -1.81 -14.62
N LYS A 190 1.57 -2.64 -15.30
CA LYS A 190 2.84 -2.22 -15.90
C LYS A 190 2.72 -0.98 -16.80
N ILE A 191 1.66 -0.87 -17.58
CA ILE A 191 1.46 0.28 -18.48
C ILE A 191 1.17 1.56 -17.66
N ASN A 192 0.36 1.45 -16.62
CA ASN A 192 0.04 2.58 -15.74
C ASN A 192 1.27 3.03 -14.94
N ASP A 193 2.09 2.10 -14.45
CA ASP A 193 3.34 2.44 -13.75
C ASP A 193 4.34 3.13 -14.69
N GLY A 194 4.26 2.80 -16.00
CA GLY A 194 4.97 3.55 -17.03
C GLY A 194 4.55 5.03 -17.12
N GLN A 195 3.30 5.36 -16.74
CA GLN A 195 2.86 6.75 -16.61
C GLN A 195 3.34 7.36 -15.28
N HIS A 196 3.34 6.60 -14.19
CA HIS A 196 3.90 7.04 -12.91
C HIS A 196 5.36 7.43 -13.06
N ALA A 197 6.17 6.58 -13.72
CA ALA A 197 7.56 6.86 -14.04
C ALA A 197 7.72 8.16 -14.84
N LYS A 198 6.86 8.44 -15.83
CA LYS A 198 6.92 9.68 -16.60
C LYS A 198 6.59 10.92 -15.76
N LEU A 199 5.63 10.82 -14.85
CA LEU A 199 5.29 11.91 -13.93
C LEU A 199 6.45 12.19 -12.97
N TYR A 200 7.04 11.15 -12.39
CA TYR A 200 8.22 11.32 -11.52
C TYR A 200 9.47 11.77 -12.28
N GLU A 201 9.66 11.35 -13.53
CA GLU A 201 10.74 11.86 -14.39
C GLU A 201 10.58 13.36 -14.66
N SER A 202 9.34 13.79 -14.94
CA SER A 202 9.00 15.21 -15.02
C SER A 202 9.27 15.92 -13.68
N ALA A 203 9.09 15.25 -12.55
CA ALA A 203 9.35 15.80 -11.22
C ALA A 203 10.82 15.94 -10.87
N VAL A 204 11.62 14.93 -11.16
CA VAL A 204 13.08 14.97 -11.00
C VAL A 204 13.70 16.05 -11.89
N LYS A 205 13.21 16.22 -13.13
CA LYS A 205 13.77 17.19 -14.07
C LYS A 205 13.60 18.65 -13.64
N ASP A 206 12.49 18.95 -12.97
CA ASP A 206 12.21 20.30 -12.48
C ASP A 206 11.40 20.22 -11.17
N PRO A 207 12.05 20.00 -10.02
CA PRO A 207 11.37 19.84 -8.74
C PRO A 207 10.62 21.10 -8.29
N LYS A 208 11.10 22.29 -8.69
CA LYS A 208 10.55 23.57 -8.25
C LYS A 208 9.11 23.77 -8.69
N LYS A 209 8.72 23.29 -9.88
CA LYS A 209 7.33 23.38 -10.38
C LYS A 209 6.33 22.57 -9.54
N TRP A 210 6.80 21.73 -8.62
CA TRP A 210 5.98 20.92 -7.72
C TRP A 210 5.85 21.53 -6.32
N ASN A 211 6.55 22.64 -6.07
CA ASN A 211 6.40 23.43 -4.86
C ASN A 211 5.22 24.41 -4.94
N ASP A 212 4.81 24.77 -6.16
CA ASP A 212 3.74 25.73 -6.40
C ASP A 212 2.34 25.12 -6.15
N GLU A 213 1.37 25.98 -5.88
CA GLU A 213 -0.05 25.61 -5.83
C GLU A 213 -0.59 25.32 -7.25
N GLY A 214 -1.51 24.36 -7.34
CA GLY A 214 -2.21 24.01 -8.57
C GLY A 214 -1.80 22.66 -9.16
N GLY A 215 -2.50 22.25 -10.22
CA GLY A 215 -2.33 20.93 -10.84
C GLY A 215 -3.06 19.83 -10.06
N ASP A 216 -4.31 19.59 -10.42
CA ASP A 216 -5.08 18.46 -9.91
C ASP A 216 -4.65 17.18 -10.66
N PHE A 217 -4.65 16.04 -9.96
CA PHE A 217 -4.49 14.71 -10.56
C PHE A 217 -5.79 13.94 -10.44
N THR A 218 -6.14 13.17 -11.45
CA THR A 218 -7.31 12.28 -11.43
C THR A 218 -6.88 10.85 -11.63
N VAL A 219 -7.44 9.96 -10.81
CA VAL A 219 -7.10 8.54 -10.80
C VAL A 219 -8.36 7.73 -11.08
N CYS A 220 -8.29 6.82 -12.04
CA CYS A 220 -9.34 5.86 -12.32
C CYS A 220 -9.39 4.79 -11.21
N LEU A 221 -10.54 4.69 -10.54
CA LEU A 221 -10.80 3.77 -9.44
C LEU A 221 -10.90 2.29 -9.86
N ILE A 222 -10.88 2.01 -11.16
CA ILE A 222 -10.99 0.65 -11.72
C ILE A 222 -9.62 0.12 -12.12
N CYS A 223 -8.86 0.92 -12.87
CA CYS A 223 -7.60 0.46 -13.44
C CYS A 223 -6.37 1.14 -12.88
N GLY A 224 -6.47 2.29 -12.21
CA GLY A 224 -5.31 3.06 -11.70
C GLY A 224 -4.87 4.22 -12.61
N GLU A 225 -5.39 4.32 -13.85
CA GLU A 225 -4.98 5.37 -14.81
C GLU A 225 -4.94 6.76 -14.17
N ILE A 226 -3.79 7.42 -14.24
CA ILE A 226 -3.58 8.76 -13.69
C ILE A 226 -3.49 9.80 -14.82
N MET A 227 -4.17 10.94 -14.62
CA MET A 227 -4.14 12.06 -15.57
C MET A 227 -4.05 13.39 -14.83
N GLU A 228 -3.41 14.38 -15.45
CA GLU A 228 -3.45 15.76 -14.98
C GLU A 228 -4.80 16.42 -15.36
N GLY A 229 -5.38 17.16 -14.41
CA GLY A 229 -6.57 17.98 -14.61
C GLY A 229 -7.89 17.25 -14.44
N THR A 230 -8.89 17.66 -15.23
CA THR A 230 -10.28 17.19 -15.13
C THR A 230 -10.43 15.82 -15.81
N PRO A 231 -11.17 14.86 -15.23
CA PRO A 231 -11.30 13.54 -15.83
C PRO A 231 -12.19 13.60 -17.08
N PRO A 232 -11.87 12.82 -18.13
CA PRO A 232 -12.68 12.67 -19.33
C PRO A 232 -14.02 11.97 -19.03
N ALA A 233 -14.90 11.89 -20.04
CA ALA A 233 -16.17 11.17 -19.91
C ALA A 233 -15.97 9.66 -19.64
N ASN A 234 -14.95 9.07 -20.26
CA ASN A 234 -14.57 7.68 -20.08
C ASN A 234 -13.06 7.56 -19.90
N CYS A 235 -12.63 6.62 -19.07
CA CYS A 235 -11.22 6.30 -18.89
C CYS A 235 -10.62 5.81 -20.21
N PRO A 236 -9.54 6.44 -20.72
CA PRO A 236 -8.92 6.04 -21.99
C PRO A 236 -8.30 4.63 -21.91
N LYS A 237 -8.02 4.15 -20.69
CA LYS A 237 -7.39 2.86 -20.44
C LYS A 237 -8.37 1.69 -20.34
N CYS A 238 -9.45 1.85 -19.56
CA CYS A 238 -10.40 0.76 -19.28
C CYS A 238 -11.86 1.05 -19.67
N GLY A 239 -12.16 2.26 -20.16
CA GLY A 239 -13.51 2.65 -20.60
C GLY A 239 -14.49 2.99 -19.48
N SER A 240 -14.10 2.87 -18.21
CA SER A 240 -14.96 3.22 -17.06
C SER A 240 -15.46 4.67 -17.12
N ALA A 241 -16.66 4.92 -16.63
CA ALA A 241 -17.28 6.24 -16.66
C ALA A 241 -16.60 7.25 -15.71
N LYS A 242 -16.81 8.54 -15.96
CA LYS A 242 -16.21 9.67 -15.22
C LYS A 242 -16.40 9.59 -13.69
N GLU A 243 -17.50 9.00 -13.22
CA GLU A 243 -17.83 8.84 -11.79
C GLU A 243 -16.89 7.83 -11.11
N LYS A 244 -16.14 7.05 -11.89
CA LYS A 244 -15.10 6.14 -11.42
C LYS A 244 -13.73 6.83 -11.37
N PHE A 245 -13.68 8.15 -11.29
CA PHE A 245 -12.46 8.90 -11.03
C PHE A 245 -12.48 9.55 -9.66
N LYS A 246 -11.31 9.63 -9.04
CA LYS A 246 -11.06 10.44 -7.85
C LYS A 246 -10.03 11.52 -8.15
N THR A 247 -10.31 12.74 -7.72
CA THR A 247 -9.40 13.89 -7.87
C THR A 247 -8.57 14.10 -6.61
N PHE A 248 -7.29 14.41 -6.80
CA PHE A 248 -6.32 14.79 -5.79
C PHE A 248 -5.85 16.20 -6.13
N SER A 249 -6.19 17.18 -5.29
CA SER A 249 -5.94 18.58 -5.60
C SER A 249 -4.59 19.06 -5.10
N GLY A 250 -3.88 19.81 -5.94
CA GLY A 250 -2.64 20.52 -5.59
C GLY A 250 -2.87 21.94 -5.04
N LYS A 251 -4.11 22.28 -4.66
CA LYS A 251 -4.49 23.59 -4.12
C LYS A 251 -4.34 23.67 -2.61
#